data_AF-A0A348TSA0-F1
#
_entry.id   AF-A0A348TSA0-F1
#
_cell.length_a   1.000
_cell.length_b   1.000
_cell.length_c   1.000
_cell.angle_alpha   90.00
_cell.angle_beta   90.00
_cell.angle_gamma   90.00
#
_symmetry.space_group_name_H-M   'P 1'
#
loop_
_entity.id
_entity.type
_entity.pdbx_description
1 polymer ?
#
loop_
_entity_poly.entity_id
_entity_poly.type
_entity_poly.pdbx_seq_one_letter_code
_entity_poly.pdbx_strand_id
1 'polypeptide(L)' 'MGRPKGQSTIESWMIANGKAGEHFYSDKMDRHLTAISTHHKRKIITERLITITTGGKEPKAKYITKITLL' A
#
# COMPACT_ATOMS: atom_id res chain seq x y z
N MET A 1 9.95 -22.89 1.62
CA MET A 1 10.50 -21.69 2.29
C MET A 1 9.35 -20.74 2.58
N GLY A 2 9.02 -20.49 3.85
CA GLY A 2 7.95 -19.56 4.24
C GLY A 2 8.47 -18.12 4.34
N ARG A 3 7.59 -17.13 4.16
CA ARG A 3 7.95 -15.71 4.34
C ARG A 3 8.37 -15.45 5.81
N PRO A 4 9.32 -14.53 6.06
CA PRO A 4 9.72 -14.16 7.42
C PRO A 4 8.51 -13.76 8.28
N LYS A 5 8.58 -14.06 9.59
CA LYS A 5 7.53 -13.71 10.55
C LYS A 5 7.27 -12.20 10.48
N GLY A 6 6.03 -11.81 10.17
CA GLY A 6 5.64 -10.41 10.00
C GLY A 6 5.64 -9.89 8.56
N GLN A 7 5.92 -10.72 7.54
CA GLN A 7 5.78 -10.38 6.11
C GLN A 7 4.70 -11.25 5.40
N SER A 8 3.57 -11.50 6.06
CA SER A 8 2.51 -12.34 5.50
C SER A 8 1.72 -11.67 4.38
N THR A 9 1.60 -10.33 4.40
CA THR A 9 0.87 -9.56 3.38
C THR A 9 1.80 -8.93 2.36
N ILE A 10 1.26 -8.63 1.17
CA ILE A 10 2.00 -7.97 0.09
C ILE A 10 2.51 -6.60 0.56
N GLU A 11 1.69 -5.80 1.23
CA GLU A 11 2.13 -4.47 1.70
C GLU A 11 3.28 -4.59 2.68
N SER A 12 3.22 -5.58 3.56
CA SER A 12 4.26 -5.81 4.53
C SER A 12 5.56 -6.30 3.89
N TRP A 13 5.47 -7.12 2.83
CA TRP A 13 6.64 -7.56 2.08
C TRP A 13 7.25 -6.40 1.27
N MET A 14 6.42 -5.58 0.61
CA MET A 14 6.86 -4.41 -0.16
C MET A 14 7.51 -3.35 0.74
N ILE A 15 6.92 -3.04 1.89
CA ILE A 15 7.48 -2.06 2.83
C ILE A 15 8.81 -2.54 3.42
N ALA A 16 8.98 -3.85 3.62
CA ALA A 16 10.21 -4.40 4.18
C ALA A 16 11.35 -4.55 3.16
N ASN A 17 11.03 -4.84 1.89
CA ASN A 17 12.03 -5.24 0.90
C ASN A 17 12.14 -4.29 -0.31
N GLY A 18 11.16 -3.41 -0.53
CA GLY A 18 11.15 -2.49 -1.65
C GLY A 18 12.22 -1.40 -1.55
N LYS A 19 12.63 -0.89 -2.70
CA LYS A 19 13.68 0.15 -2.79
C LYS A 19 13.10 1.53 -2.56
N ALA A 20 13.94 2.44 -2.06
CA ALA A 20 13.58 3.86 -1.97
C ALA A 20 13.21 4.40 -3.37
N GLY A 21 12.12 5.18 -3.44
CA GLY A 21 11.57 5.71 -4.69
C GLY A 21 10.57 4.79 -5.38
N GLU A 22 10.49 3.51 -5.03
CA GLU A 22 9.45 2.62 -5.53
C GLU A 22 8.09 2.96 -4.91
N HIS A 23 7.02 2.66 -5.64
CA HIS A 23 5.66 2.85 -5.17
C HIS A 23 4.78 1.65 -5.50
N PHE A 24 3.75 1.45 -4.69
CA PHE A 24 2.73 0.43 -4.90
C PHE A 24 1.37 0.93 -4.42
N TYR A 25 0.31 0.22 -4.79
CA TYR A 25 -1.06 0.57 -4.43
C TYR A 25 -1.65 -0.45 -3.46
N SER A 26 -2.45 0.01 -2.51
CA SER A 26 -3.19 -0.84 -1.58
C SER A 26 -4.58 -0.25 -1.31
N ASP A 27 -5.54 -1.13 -1.06
CA ASP A 27 -6.89 -0.74 -0.62
C ASP A 27 -6.96 -0.44 0.88
N LYS A 28 -5.85 -0.60 1.61
CA LYS A 28 -5.80 -0.35 3.06
C LYS A 28 -5.86 1.14 3.38
N MET A 29 -6.48 1.43 4.51
CA MET A 29 -6.47 2.78 5.11
C MET A 29 -5.08 3.17 5.60
N ASP A 30 -4.78 4.46 5.62
CA ASP A 30 -3.46 5.00 6.01
C ASP A 30 -3.01 4.48 7.37
N ARG A 31 -3.89 4.47 8.37
CA ARG A 31 -3.63 3.92 9.71
C ARG A 31 -2.96 2.55 9.68
N HIS A 32 -3.44 1.66 8.80
CA HIS A 32 -2.89 0.30 8.71
C HIS A 32 -1.52 0.30 8.04
N LEU A 33 -1.34 1.13 7.01
CA LEU A 33 -0.08 1.28 6.29
C LEU A 33 1.00 1.91 7.19
N THR A 34 0.64 2.92 7.98
CA THR A 34 1.52 3.54 9.00
C THR A 34 1.93 2.54 10.08
N ALA A 35 1.01 1.68 10.53
CA ALA A 35 1.34 0.63 11.50
C ALA A 35 2.35 -0.38 10.93
N ILE A 36 2.17 -0.79 9.67
CA ILE A 36 3.11 -1.69 8.98
C ILE A 36 4.47 -1.02 8.79
N SER A 37 4.49 0.25 8.36
CA SER A 37 5.70 1.07 8.22
C SER A 37 6.46 1.19 9.54
N THR A 38 5.75 1.42 10.64
CA THR A 38 6.33 1.51 11.99
C THR A 38 6.92 0.17 12.43
N HIS A 39 6.21 -0.93 12.18
CA HIS A 39 6.69 -2.28 12.49
C HIS A 39 8.01 -2.62 11.78
N HIS A 40 8.12 -2.26 10.49
CA HIS A 40 9.32 -2.48 9.68
C HIS A 40 10.35 -1.35 9.78
N LYS A 41 10.11 -0.34 10.62
CA LYS A 41 10.97 0.85 10.79
C LYS A 41 11.32 1.55 9.46
N ARG A 42 10.40 1.53 8.50
CA ARG A 42 10.57 2.15 7.18
C ARG A 42 9.70 3.38 7.05
N LYS A 43 10.23 4.48 6.53
CA LYS A 43 9.42 5.67 6.23
C LYS A 43 8.69 5.49 4.89
N ILE A 44 7.44 5.93 4.85
CA ILE A 44 6.60 5.89 3.65
C ILE A 44 5.85 7.21 3.49
N ILE A 45 5.49 7.53 2.25
CA ILE A 45 4.50 8.58 1.93
C ILE A 45 3.24 7.89 1.42
N THR A 46 2.09 8.28 1.94
CA THR A 46 0.78 7.77 1.52
C THR A 46 -0.02 8.86 0.82
N GLU A 47 -0.57 8.56 -0.35
CA GLU A 47 -1.43 9.44 -1.13
C GLU A 47 -2.75 8.72 -1.38
N ARG A 48 -3.89 9.32 -0.98
CA ARG A 48 -5.21 8.75 -1.23
C ARG A 48 -5.72 9.18 -2.60
N LEU A 49 -6.04 8.20 -3.43
CA LEU A 49 -6.53 8.39 -4.79
C LEU A 49 -7.97 7.93 -4.88
N ILE A 50 -8.76 8.64 -5.69
CA ILE A 50 -10.10 8.23 -6.08
C ILE A 50 -9.99 7.64 -7.47
N THR A 51 -10.18 6.33 -7.58
CA THR A 51 -10.28 5.65 -8.86
C THR A 51 -11.73 5.63 -9.31
N ILE A 52 -11.98 6.05 -10.55
CA ILE A 52 -13.29 6.02 -11.17
C ILE A 52 -13.17 5.13 -12.41
N THR A 53 -13.92 4.04 -12.44
CA THR A 53 -14.00 3.19 -13.63
C THR A 53 -15.26 3.56 -14.42
N THR A 54 -15.07 4.02 -15.65
CA THR A 54 -16.12 4.31 -16.62
C THR A 54 -16.08 3.27 -17.74
N GLY A 55 -17.23 2.72 -18.14
CA GLY A 55 -17.30 1.63 -19.13
C GLY A 55 -18.40 0.59 -18.89
N GLY A 56 -19.08 0.64 -17.74
CA GLY A 56 -20.33 -0.07 -17.48
C GLY A 56 -21.53 0.90 -17.46
N LYS A 57 -22.74 0.38 -17.18
CA LYS A 57 -23.97 1.19 -17.07
C LYS A 57 -23.88 2.28 -15.97
N GLU A 58 -23.16 2.00 -14.89
CA GLU A 58 -22.96 2.93 -13.77
C GLU A 58 -21.46 3.09 -13.45
N PRO A 59 -20.98 4.33 -13.25
CA PRO A 59 -19.61 4.58 -12.84
C PRO A 59 -19.38 4.07 -11.41
N LYS A 60 -18.30 3.32 -11.21
CA LYS A 60 -17.88 2.85 -9.88
C LYS A 60 -16.69 3.66 -9.40
N ALA A 61 -16.80 4.22 -8.19
CA ALA A 61 -15.72 4.92 -7.52
C ALA A 61 -15.16 4.06 -6.38
N LYS A 62 -13.83 4.04 -6.23
CA LYS A 62 -13.14 3.38 -5.13
C LYS A 62 -11.94 4.19 -4.68
N TYR A 63 -11.74 4.27 -3.38
CA TYR A 63 -10.52 4.81 -2.79
C TYR A 63 -9.41 3.77 -2.82
N ILE A 64 -8.25 4.14 -3.35
CA ILE A 64 -7.02 3.38 -3.21
C ILE A 64 -5.94 4.28 -2.60
N THR A 65 -4.97 3.69 -1.92
CA THR A 65 -3.84 4.41 -1.35
C THR A 65 -2.60 4.06 -2.15
N LYS A 66 -1.91 5.06 -2.70
CA LYS A 66 -0.56 4.93 -3.24
C LYS A 66 0.42 5.08 -2.09
N ILE A 67 1.36 4.15 -2.00
CA ILE A 67 2.42 4.13 -1.00
C ILE A 67 3.75 4.29 -1.73
N THR A 68 4.49 5.35 -1.42
CA THR A 68 5.85 5.58 -1.90
C THR A 68 6.84 5.26 -0.79
N LEU A 69 7.83 4.43 -1.09
CA LEU A 69 8.87 4.03 -0.16
C LEU A 69 9.97 5.10 -0.13
N LEU A 70 10.32 5.57 1.07
CA LEU A 70 11.42 6.50 1.28
C LEU A 70 12.71 5.74 1.61
#